data_AF-A0AAE0CTF2-F1
#
_entry.id   AF-A0AAE0CTF2-F1
#
_cell.length_a   1.000
_cell.length_b   1.000
_cell.length_c   1.000
_cell.angle_alpha   90.00
_cell.angle_beta   90.00
_cell.angle_gamma   90.00
#
_symmetry.space_group_name_H-M   'P 1'
#
loop_
_entity.id
_entity.type
_entity.pdbx_description
1 polymer ?
#
loop_
_entity_poly.entity_id
_entity_poly.type
_entity_poly.pdbx_seq_one_letter_code
_entity_poly.pdbx_strand_id
1 'polypeptide(L)'
;MTEAFNSMLKDFRAMTYLCLMEYIRRMVMSRFQQRKDECSRWGNGIQPAVNKKIKDNSVECRILRTLYSGQGKYEMLGVNRAYTANLNDKTCECGQWQVSGVP
;
A
#
# COMPACT_ATOMS: atom_id res chain seq x y z
N MET A 1 7.89 16.21 5.47
CA MET A 1 6.55 16.48 4.90
C MET A 1 6.45 17.88 4.31
N THR A 2 7.06 18.88 4.96
CA THR A 2 7.06 20.29 4.56
C THR A 2 7.67 20.52 3.17
N GLU A 3 8.77 19.84 2.83
CA GLU A 3 9.45 20.01 1.54
C GLU A 3 8.65 19.52 0.33
N ALA A 4 7.95 18.39 0.43
CA ALA A 4 7.13 17.88 -0.69
C ALA A 4 5.90 18.77 -0.93
N PHE A 5 5.27 19.25 0.15
CA PHE A 5 4.21 20.26 0.05
C PHE A 5 4.76 21.59 -0.49
N ASN A 6 5.98 21.94 -0.07
CA ASN A 6 6.75 23.05 -0.62
C ASN A 6 7.27 22.78 -2.07
N SER A 7 7.24 21.54 -2.52
CA SER A 7 7.23 21.10 -3.90
C SER A 7 6.05 21.67 -4.69
N MET A 8 4.88 21.27 -4.21
CA MET A 8 3.64 21.26 -4.97
C MET A 8 3.02 22.65 -5.20
N LEU A 9 3.17 23.59 -4.27
CA LEU A 9 2.65 24.96 -4.43
C LEU A 9 3.48 25.84 -5.38
N LYS A 10 4.72 25.46 -5.72
CA LYS A 10 5.61 26.22 -6.63
C LYS A 10 5.56 27.75 -6.36
N ASP A 11 5.31 28.54 -7.39
CA ASP A 11 5.27 30.01 -7.34
C ASP A 11 3.99 30.56 -6.69
N PHE A 12 2.95 29.74 -6.51
CA PHE A 12 1.70 30.17 -5.85
C PHE A 12 1.87 30.52 -4.38
N ARG A 13 3.01 30.18 -3.75
CA ARG A 13 3.33 30.61 -2.38
C ARG A 13 3.53 32.12 -2.24
N ALA A 14 4.00 32.76 -3.30
CA ALA A 14 4.23 34.20 -3.32
C ALA A 14 2.95 34.99 -3.69
N MET A 15 1.86 34.29 -4.01
CA MET A 15 0.58 34.90 -4.36
C MET A 15 -0.24 35.25 -3.11
N THR A 16 -1.31 36.01 -3.33
CA THR A 16 -2.27 36.32 -2.25
C THR A 16 -2.89 35.04 -1.69
N TYR A 17 -3.33 35.11 -0.43
CA TYR A 17 -3.95 33.98 0.27
C TYR A 17 -5.13 33.37 -0.51
N LEU A 18 -5.98 34.21 -1.11
CA LEU A 18 -7.12 33.76 -1.91
C LEU A 18 -6.66 32.91 -3.12
N CYS A 19 -5.66 33.41 -3.87
CA CYS A 19 -5.11 32.69 -5.01
C CYS A 19 -4.46 31.36 -4.60
N LEU A 20 -3.74 31.33 -3.47
CA LEU A 20 -3.13 30.12 -2.94
C LEU A 20 -4.19 29.06 -2.57
N MET A 21 -5.26 29.46 -1.89
CA MET A 21 -6.35 28.56 -1.49
C MET A 21 -7.11 28.01 -2.69
N GLU A 22 -7.39 28.84 -3.69
CA GLU A 22 -7.98 28.37 -4.94
C GLU A 22 -7.09 27.35 -5.66
N TYR A 23 -5.78 27.62 -5.71
CA TYR A 23 -4.81 26.71 -6.31
C TYR A 23 -4.79 25.35 -5.60
N ILE A 24 -4.70 25.34 -4.26
CA ILE A 24 -4.71 24.11 -3.45
C ILE A 24 -5.99 23.31 -3.72
N ARG A 25 -7.15 23.98 -3.72
CA ARG A 25 -8.44 23.31 -3.99
C ARG A 25 -8.45 22.64 -5.36
N ARG A 26 -8.04 23.36 -6.42
CA ARG A 26 -7.98 22.82 -7.79
C ARG A 26 -6.99 21.67 -7.90
N MET A 27 -5.81 21.81 -7.31
CA MET A 27 -4.78 20.78 -7.30
C MET A 27 -5.24 19.48 -6.62
N VAL A 28 -5.91 19.58 -5.46
CA VAL A 28 -6.43 18.40 -4.73
C VAL A 28 -7.52 17.72 -5.54
N MET A 29 -8.48 18.48 -6.10
CA MET A 29 -9.54 17.93 -6.94
C MET A 29 -8.98 17.20 -8.17
N SER A 30 -8.06 17.82 -8.92
CA SER A 30 -7.44 17.19 -10.10
C SER A 30 -6.70 15.90 -9.74
N ARG A 31 -6.00 15.86 -8.60
CA ARG A 31 -5.32 14.65 -8.13
C ARG A 31 -6.27 13.54 -7.72
N PHE A 32 -7.37 13.87 -7.06
CA PHE A 32 -8.38 12.87 -6.71
C PHE A 32 -9.04 12.30 -7.96
N GLN A 33 -9.35 13.14 -8.95
CA GLN A 33 -9.89 12.68 -10.22
C GLN A 33 -8.90 11.76 -10.95
N GLN A 34 -7.63 12.18 -11.09
CA GLN A 34 -6.59 11.35 -11.71
C GLN A 34 -6.45 9.99 -11.00
N ARG A 35 -6.38 9.97 -9.67
CA ARG A 35 -6.30 8.71 -8.91
C ARG A 35 -7.53 7.84 -9.11
N LYS A 36 -8.73 8.43 -9.18
CA LYS A 36 -9.96 7.69 -9.43
C LYS A 36 -9.97 7.06 -10.83
N ASP A 37 -9.49 7.79 -11.83
CA ASP A 37 -9.38 7.30 -13.22
C ASP A 37 -8.29 6.23 -13.37
N GLU A 38 -7.22 6.31 -12.58
CA GLU A 38 -6.23 5.23 -12.48
C GLU A 38 -6.84 3.99 -11.81
N CYS A 39 -7.53 4.16 -10.68
CA CYS A 39 -8.17 3.07 -9.95
C CYS A 39 -9.25 2.36 -10.78
N SER A 40 -10.03 3.09 -11.59
CA SER A 40 -11.08 2.50 -12.42
C SER A 40 -10.55 1.55 -13.49
N ARG A 41 -9.27 1.69 -13.86
CA ARG A 41 -8.56 0.79 -14.80
C ARG A 41 -8.03 -0.47 -14.13
N TRP A 42 -8.08 -0.58 -12.81
CA TRP A 42 -7.58 -1.76 -12.09
C TRP A 42 -8.59 -2.90 -12.18
N GLY A 43 -8.20 -4.02 -12.80
CA GLY A 43 -9.12 -5.15 -13.04
C GLY A 43 -9.58 -5.90 -11.78
N ASN A 44 -8.84 -5.77 -10.67
CA ASN A 44 -9.05 -6.55 -9.45
C ASN A 44 -9.24 -5.68 -8.19
N GLY A 45 -9.48 -4.37 -8.35
CA GLY A 45 -9.69 -3.44 -7.23
C GLY A 45 -8.46 -3.23 -6.32
N ILE A 46 -7.32 -3.84 -6.64
CA ILE A 46 -6.06 -3.72 -5.92
C ILE A 46 -5.08 -2.93 -6.79
N GLN A 47 -4.35 -2.00 -6.20
CA GLN A 47 -3.31 -1.25 -6.90
C GLN A 47 -2.31 -2.23 -7.56
N PRO A 48 -1.96 -2.05 -8.85
CA PRO A 48 -1.08 -2.97 -9.58
C PRO A 48 0.23 -3.29 -8.87
N ALA A 49 0.88 -2.30 -8.23
CA ALA A 49 2.12 -2.49 -7.50
C ALA A 49 1.96 -3.39 -6.26
N VAL A 50 0.87 -3.20 -5.50
CA VAL A 50 0.55 -4.04 -4.34
C VAL A 50 0.21 -5.47 -4.80
N ASN A 51 -0.61 -5.60 -5.83
CA ASN A 51 -0.97 -6.90 -6.40
C ASN A 51 0.27 -7.66 -6.92
N LYS A 52 1.21 -6.94 -7.56
CA LYS A 52 2.49 -7.53 -7.97
C LYS A 52 3.26 -8.05 -6.77
N LYS A 53 3.40 -7.26 -5.71
CA LYS A 53 4.11 -7.68 -4.49
C LYS A 53 3.48 -8.90 -3.82
N ILE A 54 2.14 -8.95 -3.75
CA ILE A 54 1.42 -10.13 -3.23
C ILE A 54 1.72 -11.37 -4.08
N LYS A 55 1.72 -11.24 -5.41
CA LYS A 55 2.05 -12.34 -6.32
C LYS A 55 3.49 -12.80 -6.16
N ASP A 56 4.43 -11.88 -6.07
CA ASP A 56 5.85 -12.16 -5.89
C ASP A 56 6.05 -12.91 -4.55
N ASN A 57 5.49 -12.40 -3.44
CA ASN A 57 5.51 -13.06 -2.15
C ASN A 57 4.84 -14.44 -2.19
N SER A 58 3.73 -14.59 -2.92
CA SER A 58 3.05 -15.87 -3.09
C SER A 58 3.91 -16.90 -3.84
N VAL A 59 4.78 -16.49 -4.76
CA VAL A 59 5.71 -17.38 -5.46
C VAL A 59 6.84 -17.80 -4.51
N GLU A 60 7.44 -16.86 -3.79
CA GLU A 60 8.50 -17.15 -2.80
C GLU A 60 8.01 -18.11 -1.71
N CYS A 61 6.77 -17.93 -1.23
CA CYS A 61 6.17 -18.81 -0.22
C CYS A 61 5.89 -20.23 -0.73
N ARG A 62 5.97 -20.54 -2.02
CA ARG A 62 5.70 -21.90 -2.54
C ARG A 62 6.69 -22.95 -2.04
N ILE A 63 7.87 -22.54 -1.60
CA ILE A 63 8.84 -23.44 -0.97
C ILE A 63 8.45 -23.83 0.46
N LEU A 64 7.49 -23.11 1.05
CA LEU A 64 7.02 -23.34 2.41
C LEU A 64 5.82 -24.28 2.40
N ARG A 65 5.77 -25.20 3.37
CA ARG A 65 4.56 -26.00 3.62
C ARG A 65 3.65 -25.24 4.59
N THR A 66 2.48 -24.83 4.11
CA THR A 66 1.51 -24.08 4.91
C THR A 66 0.53 -25.02 5.62
N LEU A 67 0.38 -24.84 6.92
CA LEU A 67 -0.58 -25.52 7.80
C LEU A 67 -1.60 -24.51 8.31
N TYR A 68 -2.88 -24.86 8.25
CA TYR A 68 -3.95 -24.01 8.78
C TYR A 68 -4.27 -24.41 10.21
N SER A 69 -4.13 -23.47 11.15
CA SER A 69 -4.39 -23.68 12.58
C SER A 69 -5.80 -23.24 13.01
N GLY A 70 -6.65 -22.79 12.08
CA GLY A 70 -7.96 -22.21 12.39
C GLY A 70 -7.92 -20.69 12.57
N GLN A 71 -9.10 -20.05 12.51
CA GLN A 71 -9.28 -18.61 12.73
C GLN A 71 -8.33 -17.72 11.93
N GLY A 72 -8.06 -18.06 10.66
CA GLY A 72 -7.16 -17.27 9.80
C GLY A 72 -5.68 -17.32 10.22
N LYS A 73 -5.28 -18.23 11.11
CA LYS A 73 -3.89 -18.43 11.55
C LYS A 73 -3.25 -19.57 10.77
N TYR A 74 -2.01 -19.34 10.36
CA TYR A 74 -1.24 -20.24 9.52
C TYR A 74 0.16 -20.40 10.08
N GLU A 75 0.67 -21.62 10.05
CA GLU A 75 2.07 -21.95 10.27
C GLU A 75 2.67 -22.36 8.94
N MET A 76 3.77 -21.72 8.54
CA MET A 76 4.48 -21.98 7.30
C MET A 76 5.83 -22.59 7.64
N LEU A 77 6.00 -23.87 7.32
CA LEU A 77 7.23 -24.61 7.56
C LEU A 77 8.20 -24.35 6.41
N GLY A 78 9.28 -23.61 6.71
CA GLY A 78 10.42 -23.45 5.81
C GLY A 78 11.52 -24.48 6.04
N VAL A 79 12.57 -24.41 5.22
CA VAL A 79 13.69 -25.37 5.27
C VAL A 79 14.42 -25.33 6.63
N ASN A 80 14.61 -24.13 7.19
CA ASN A 80 15.40 -23.94 8.42
C ASN A 80 14.57 -23.55 9.64
N ARG A 81 13.35 -23.03 9.45
CA ARG A 81 12.46 -22.60 10.54
C ARG A 81 11.01 -22.53 10.09
N ALA A 82 10.10 -22.59 11.06
CA ALA A 82 8.69 -22.28 10.86
C ALA A 82 8.43 -20.77 11.02
N TYR A 83 7.35 -20.30 10.41
CA TYR A 83 6.87 -18.92 10.50
C TYR A 83 5.37 -18.92 10.77
N THR A 84 4.89 -18.00 11.60
CA THR A 84 3.45 -17.84 11.82
C THR A 84 2.90 -16.59 11.12
N ALA A 85 1.69 -16.68 10.58
CA ALA A 85 0.94 -15.54 10.06
C ALA A 85 -0.53 -15.59 10.52
N ASN A 86 -1.11 -14.43 10.77
CA ASN A 86 -2.53 -14.27 11.07
C ASN A 86 -3.15 -13.29 10.06
N LEU A 87 -4.05 -13.78 9.21
CA LEU A 87 -4.75 -12.96 8.22
C LEU A 87 -5.77 -12.00 8.83
N ASN A 88 -6.39 -12.35 9.96
CA ASN A 88 -7.36 -11.48 10.63
C ASN A 88 -6.67 -10.26 11.23
N ASP A 89 -5.54 -10.50 11.90
CA ASP A 89 -4.75 -9.44 12.51
C ASP A 89 -3.81 -8.76 11.51
N LYS A 90 -3.67 -9.31 10.30
CA LYS A 90 -2.74 -8.85 9.25
C LYS A 90 -1.29 -8.80 9.74
N THR A 91 -0.86 -9.86 10.40
CA THR A 91 0.47 -9.97 11.00
C THR A 91 1.24 -11.17 10.44
N CYS A 92 2.55 -11.01 10.27
CA CYS A 92 3.49 -12.12 10.13
C CYS A 92 4.52 -12.05 11.26
N GLU A 93 5.08 -13.19 11.62
CA GLU A 93 6.23 -13.27 12.52
C GLU A 93 7.44 -12.47 12.00
N CYS A 94 7.53 -12.31 10.68
CA CYS A 94 8.56 -11.52 10.02
C CYS A 94 8.45 -10.00 10.20
N GLY A 95 7.33 -9.49 10.72
CA GLY A 95 7.04 -8.05 10.84
C GLY A 95 6.76 -7.32 9.53
N GLN A 96 7.06 -7.90 8.36
CA GLN A 96 6.95 -7.23 7.07
C GLN A 96 5.53 -6.82 6.73
N TRP A 97 4.52 -7.64 7.08
CA TRP A 97 3.13 -7.27 6.82
C TRP A 97 2.71 -6.08 7.69
N GLN A 98 3.11 -6.05 8.96
CA GLN A 98 2.80 -4.95 9.88
C GLN A 98 3.41 -3.62 9.42
N VAL A 99 4.62 -3.66 8.87
CA VAL A 99 5.32 -2.46 8.38
C VAL A 99 4.81 -2.02 7.01
N SER A 100 4.64 -2.96 6.08
CA SER A 100 4.32 -2.64 4.69
C SER A 100 2.82 -2.56 4.39
N GLY A 101 1.97 -3.13 5.24
CA GLY A 101 0.54 -3.31 5.00
C GLY A 101 0.20 -4.38 3.94
N VAL A 102 1.21 -5.06 3.40
CA VAL A 102 1.08 -6.06 2.33
C VAL A 102 1.56 -7.43 2.84
N PRO A 103 0.76 -8.50 2.70
CA PRO A 103 1.16 -9.86 3.05
C PRO A 103 2.31 -10.38 2.17
#